data_AF-A0A7S1JM15-F1
#
_entry.id   AF-A0A7S1JM15-F1
#
_cell.length_a   1.000
_cell.length_b   1.000
_cell.length_c   1.000
_cell.angle_alpha   90.00
_cell.angle_beta   90.00
_cell.angle_gamma   90.00
#
_symmetry.space_group_name_H-M   'P 1'
#
loop_
_entity.id
_entity.type
_entity.pdbx_description
1 polymer ?
#
loop_
_entity_poly.entity_id
_entity_poly.type
_entity_poly.pdbx_seq_one_letter_code
_entity_poly.pdbx_strand_id
1 'polypeptide(L)'
;YRLIGFSTAMSEDGGVEWLRTFSGAWYEVLERDSSPAERVRMRKHQDAEDLLRELQGRAQQLLEGDSKRFEREMVRGDGDQQWMRKIAHEGTVADRIGALTLLIQQAPVFQLHQLRQLVAMAAKKNRTAATAAQEALKDLFINTLLPDRKLLFFHQQPHGIGHRERAATL
;
A
#
# COMPACT_ATOMS: atom_id res chain seq x y z
N TYR A 1 16.15 9.24 21.82
CA TYR A 1 16.27 10.54 21.15
C TYR A 1 16.01 10.41 19.66
N ARG A 2 14.74 10.59 19.27
CA ARG A 2 14.24 11.22 18.03
C ARG A 2 12.72 11.10 18.10
N LEU A 3 12.14 11.92 18.97
CA LEU A 3 10.70 12.02 19.27
C LEU A 3 10.07 13.29 18.67
N ILE A 4 10.72 13.93 17.71
CA ILE A 4 10.27 15.18 17.12
C ILE A 4 10.55 15.06 15.62
N GLY A 5 9.53 14.74 14.82
CA GLY A 5 9.71 14.64 13.37
C GLY A 5 8.52 14.12 12.58
N PHE A 6 7.53 13.47 13.20
CA PHE A 6 6.41 12.89 12.45
C PHE A 6 5.24 13.87 12.22
N SER A 7 4.99 14.80 13.14
CA SER A 7 3.89 15.76 12.98
C SER A 7 4.13 16.81 11.88
N THR A 8 5.38 16.97 11.41
CA THR A 8 5.75 17.93 10.37
C THR A 8 5.88 17.28 8.99
N ALA A 9 6.11 15.96 8.91
CA ALA A 9 6.32 15.27 7.64
C ALA A 9 5.05 15.12 6.77
N MET A 10 3.86 15.22 7.38
CA MET A 10 2.57 15.28 6.67
C MET A 10 2.11 16.72 6.39
N SER A 11 2.91 17.74 6.74
CA SER A 11 2.62 19.14 6.43
C SER A 11 3.12 19.46 5.02
N GLU A 12 2.18 19.51 4.08
CA GLU A 12 2.15 20.09 2.72
C GLU A 12 3.28 19.79 1.71
N ASP A 13 4.49 19.34 2.10
CA ASP A 13 5.63 19.13 1.18
C ASP A 13 6.31 17.74 1.26
N GLY A 14 6.01 16.90 2.26
CA GLY A 14 6.72 15.62 2.52
C GLY A 14 6.13 14.33 1.91
N GLY A 15 5.22 14.45 0.94
CA GLY A 15 4.16 13.47 0.62
C GLY A 15 4.56 12.00 0.35
N VAL A 16 5.84 11.70 0.08
CA VAL A 16 6.32 10.32 -0.09
C VAL A 16 7.69 10.07 0.55
N GLU A 17 8.29 11.05 1.22
CA GLU A 17 9.61 10.89 1.83
C GLU A 17 9.55 9.92 3.03
N TRP A 18 8.45 9.98 3.78
CA TRP A 18 8.15 9.03 4.85
C TRP A 18 8.11 7.56 4.35
N LEU A 19 7.77 7.34 3.08
CA LEU A 19 7.74 6.00 2.45
C LEU A 19 9.14 5.46 2.20
N ARG A 20 10.09 6.32 1.84
CA ARG A 20 11.50 5.93 1.71
C ARG A 20 12.14 5.60 3.05
N THR A 21 11.64 6.21 4.13
CA THR A 21 12.16 6.02 5.49
C THR A 21 11.43 4.92 6.28
N PHE A 22 10.30 4.42 5.78
CA PHE A 22 9.52 3.42 6.48
C PHE A 22 10.14 2.03 6.33
N SER A 23 10.82 1.57 7.39
CA SER A 23 11.46 0.26 7.45
C SER A 23 10.58 -0.85 8.08
N GLY A 24 9.30 -0.57 8.32
CA GLY A 24 8.35 -1.50 8.95
C GLY A 24 7.49 -2.25 7.93
N ALA A 25 6.62 -3.14 8.40
CA ALA A 25 5.63 -3.77 7.54
C ALA A 25 4.52 -2.77 7.19
N TRP A 26 4.04 -2.74 5.94
CA TRP A 26 3.12 -1.70 5.45
C TRP A 26 1.83 -1.55 6.29
N TYR A 27 1.38 -2.64 6.91
CA TYR A 27 0.19 -2.67 7.77
C TYR A 27 0.40 -2.05 9.15
N GLU A 28 1.65 -1.86 9.60
CA GLU A 28 1.95 -1.17 10.87
C GLU A 28 1.77 0.35 10.76
N VAL A 29 1.88 0.91 9.54
CA VAL A 29 1.62 2.35 9.28
C VAL A 29 0.20 2.70 9.72
N LEU A 30 -0.76 1.84 9.36
CA LEU A 30 -2.18 2.01 9.66
C LEU A 30 -2.48 1.92 11.16
N GLU A 31 -1.59 1.34 11.96
CA GLU A 31 -1.79 1.22 13.41
C GLU A 31 -1.22 2.44 14.16
N ARG A 32 -0.18 3.10 13.60
CA ARG A 32 0.56 4.19 14.25
C ARG A 32 -0.09 5.56 14.13
N ASP A 33 -0.86 5.83 13.09
CA ASP A 33 -1.47 7.14 12.85
C ASP A 33 -2.81 7.33 13.58
N SER A 34 -2.93 6.75 14.78
CA SER A 34 -4.08 6.95 15.68
C SER A 34 -4.04 8.36 16.31
N SER A 35 -3.75 9.40 15.53
CA SER A 35 -3.77 10.78 16.01
C SER A 35 -5.24 11.20 16.22
N PRO A 36 -5.63 11.61 17.45
CA PRO A 36 -6.99 12.03 17.76
C PRO A 36 -7.45 13.33 17.05
N ALA A 37 -6.65 13.87 16.12
CA ALA A 37 -6.80 15.24 15.59
C ALA A 37 -7.63 15.32 14.30
N GLU A 38 -7.68 14.28 13.46
CA GLU A 38 -8.58 14.24 12.29
C GLU A 38 -10.00 13.79 12.67
N ARG A 39 -10.55 14.47 13.68
CA ARG A 39 -11.99 14.53 13.94
C ARG A 39 -12.62 15.30 12.79
N VAL A 40 -12.72 14.63 11.64
CA VAL A 40 -13.46 15.11 10.48
C VAL A 40 -14.82 15.54 11.00
N ARG A 41 -15.06 16.85 10.91
CA ARG A 41 -16.33 17.50 11.21
C ARG A 41 -17.39 16.87 10.32
N MET A 42 -18.05 15.82 10.79
CA MET A 42 -19.07 15.14 10.00
C MET A 42 -20.31 16.02 9.95
N ARG A 43 -20.67 16.41 8.73
CA ARG A 43 -22.07 16.70 8.38
C ARG A 43 -22.91 15.48 8.75
N LYS A 44 -24.17 15.71 9.15
CA LYS A 44 -25.14 14.65 9.48
C LYS A 44 -25.35 13.74 8.26
N HIS A 45 -24.61 12.64 8.16
CA HIS A 45 -25.01 11.52 7.32
C HIS A 45 -26.17 10.82 8.03
N GLN A 46 -27.29 10.63 7.32
CA GLN A 46 -28.46 9.94 7.86
C GLN A 46 -28.22 8.43 7.92
N ASP A 47 -27.38 7.87 7.05
CA ASP A 47 -27.08 6.43 6.96
C ASP A 47 -25.57 6.12 7.05
N ALA A 48 -25.22 5.11 7.85
CA ALA A 48 -23.83 4.68 8.06
C ALA A 48 -23.19 4.06 6.81
N GLU A 49 -24.00 3.47 5.92
CA GLU A 49 -23.52 2.87 4.67
C GLU A 49 -23.04 3.93 3.67
N ASP A 50 -23.75 5.04 3.56
CA ASP A 50 -23.37 6.14 2.67
C ASP A 50 -22.08 6.81 3.14
N LEU A 51 -21.93 6.95 4.47
CA LEU A 51 -20.69 7.42 5.06
C LEU A 51 -19.52 6.47 4.77
N LEU A 52 -19.75 5.16 4.84
CA LEU A 52 -18.73 4.16 4.52
C LEU A 52 -18.30 4.25 3.05
N ARG A 53 -19.25 4.40 2.12
CA ARG A 53 -18.97 4.57 0.69
C ARG A 53 -18.18 5.84 0.42
N GLU A 54 -18.54 6.95 1.06
CA GLU A 54 -17.81 8.21 0.91
C GLU A 54 -16.37 8.09 1.41
N LEU A 55 -16.17 7.50 2.59
CA LEU A 55 -14.84 7.30 3.16
C LEU A 55 -13.99 6.36 2.30
N GLN A 56 -14.58 5.28 1.79
CA GLN A 56 -13.89 4.38 0.85
C GLN A 56 -13.50 5.11 -0.44
N GLY A 57 -14.41 5.91 -1.02
CA GLY A 57 -14.16 6.69 -2.22
C GLY A 57 -13.03 7.70 -2.02
N ARG A 58 -13.03 8.41 -0.89
CA ARG A 58 -11.96 9.35 -0.54
C ARG A 58 -10.63 8.65 -0.32
N ALA A 59 -10.61 7.53 0.40
CA ALA A 59 -9.40 6.75 0.63
C ALA A 59 -8.79 6.24 -0.69
N GLN A 60 -9.63 5.78 -1.62
CA GLN A 60 -9.19 5.34 -2.94
C GLN A 60 -8.58 6.50 -3.75
N GLN A 61 -9.19 7.69 -3.72
CA GLN A 61 -8.65 8.87 -4.42
C GLN A 61 -7.30 9.31 -3.87
N LEU A 62 -7.13 9.31 -2.55
CA LEU A 62 -5.86 9.63 -1.90
C LEU A 62 -4.78 8.62 -2.30
N LEU A 63 -5.09 7.32 -2.19
CA LEU A 63 -4.17 6.26 -2.57
C LEU A 63 -3.73 6.38 -4.04
N GLU A 64 -4.66 6.64 -4.95
CA GLU A 64 -4.32 6.81 -6.37
C GLU A 64 -3.45 8.06 -6.62
N GLY A 65 -3.73 9.15 -5.91
CA GLY A 65 -2.92 10.36 -5.95
C GLY A 65 -1.48 10.09 -5.48
N ASP A 66 -1.34 9.37 -4.39
CA ASP A 66 -0.05 9.03 -3.79
C ASP A 66 0.72 8.00 -4.64
N SER A 67 0.05 6.99 -5.20
CA SER A 67 0.66 6.07 -6.16
C SER A 67 1.24 6.80 -7.38
N LYS A 68 0.52 7.78 -7.92
CA LYS A 68 1.00 8.61 -9.04
C LYS A 68 2.18 9.50 -8.63
N ARG A 69 2.17 10.05 -7.42
CA ARG A 69 3.31 10.83 -6.88
C ARG A 69 4.54 9.94 -6.72
N PHE A 70 4.38 8.80 -6.05
CA PHE A 70 5.43 7.80 -5.87
C PHE A 70 6.04 7.39 -7.21
N GLU A 71 5.21 7.04 -8.20
CA GLU A 71 5.72 6.66 -9.52
C GLU A 71 6.56 7.76 -10.19
N ARG A 72 6.10 9.01 -10.16
CA ARG A 72 6.86 10.14 -10.73
C ARG A 72 8.22 10.32 -10.05
N GLU A 73 8.28 10.14 -8.74
CA GLU A 73 9.53 10.28 -7.99
C GLU A 73 10.48 9.12 -8.20
N MET A 74 9.96 7.90 -8.28
CA MET A 74 10.76 6.72 -8.58
C MET A 74 11.35 6.76 -10.00
N VAL A 75 10.65 7.39 -10.95
CA VAL A 75 11.19 7.64 -12.30
C VAL A 75 12.29 8.71 -12.27
N ARG A 76 12.19 9.73 -11.41
CA ARG A 76 13.14 10.84 -11.37
C ARG A 76 14.41 10.56 -10.55
N GLY A 77 14.35 9.68 -9.56
CA GLY A 77 15.32 9.66 -8.47
C GLY A 77 16.41 8.58 -8.50
N ASP A 78 16.24 7.47 -9.25
CA ASP A 78 17.14 6.31 -9.10
C ASP A 78 17.32 5.51 -10.41
N GLY A 79 18.57 5.34 -10.85
CA GLY A 79 18.91 4.57 -12.05
C GLY A 79 18.61 3.08 -11.89
N ASP A 80 18.72 2.54 -10.67
CA ASP A 80 18.43 1.15 -10.37
C ASP A 80 16.92 0.87 -10.49
N GLN A 81 16.08 1.84 -10.13
CA GLN A 81 14.63 1.75 -10.28
C GLN A 81 14.20 1.74 -11.74
N GLN A 82 14.81 2.60 -12.56
CA GLN A 82 14.56 2.61 -13.99
C GLN A 82 15.01 1.30 -14.64
N TRP A 83 16.17 0.78 -14.23
CA TRP A 83 16.66 -0.51 -14.68
C TRP A 83 15.74 -1.66 -14.27
N MET A 84 15.25 -1.67 -13.02
CA MET A 84 14.32 -2.68 -12.53
C MET A 84 13.00 -2.65 -13.31
N ARG A 85 12.46 -1.46 -13.60
CA ARG A 85 11.26 -1.29 -14.43
C ARG A 85 11.48 -1.76 -15.87
N LYS A 86 12.66 -1.46 -16.43
CA LYS A 86 13.04 -1.95 -17.76
C LYS A 86 13.06 -3.46 -17.80
N ILE A 87 13.68 -4.12 -16.81
CA ILE A 87 13.69 -5.58 -16.72
C ILE A 87 12.28 -6.14 -16.53
N ALA A 88 11.44 -5.52 -15.69
CA ALA A 88 10.05 -5.92 -15.50
C ALA A 88 9.22 -5.87 -16.81
N HIS A 89 9.61 -5.03 -17.77
CA HIS A 89 8.92 -4.91 -19.06
C HIS A 89 9.56 -5.76 -20.18
N GLU A 90 10.88 -5.68 -20.35
CA GLU A 90 11.62 -6.20 -21.50
C GLU A 90 12.42 -7.47 -21.20
N GLY A 91 12.56 -7.83 -19.92
CA GLY A 91 13.36 -8.98 -19.49
C GLY A 91 12.75 -10.33 -19.84
N THR A 92 13.52 -11.40 -19.59
CA THR A 92 13.00 -12.76 -19.69
C THR A 92 11.89 -12.97 -18.66
N VAL A 93 11.10 -14.04 -18.79
CA VAL A 93 10.01 -14.30 -17.83
C VAL A 93 10.54 -14.42 -16.39
N ALA A 94 11.71 -15.05 -16.21
CA ALA A 94 12.33 -15.17 -14.90
C ALA A 94 12.77 -13.80 -14.35
N ASP A 95 13.46 -13.00 -15.18
CA ASP A 95 13.89 -11.66 -14.77
C ASP A 95 12.70 -10.75 -14.47
N ARG A 96 11.62 -10.87 -15.24
CA ARG A 96 10.37 -10.14 -14.98
C ARG A 96 9.75 -10.51 -13.65
N ILE A 97 9.66 -11.79 -13.33
CA ILE A 97 9.14 -12.25 -12.02
C ILE A 97 10.02 -11.70 -10.89
N GLY A 98 11.35 -11.78 -11.03
CA GLY A 98 12.28 -11.22 -10.05
C GLY A 98 12.13 -9.71 -9.88
N ALA A 99 12.09 -8.96 -10.98
CA ALA A 99 11.95 -7.51 -10.95
C ALA A 99 10.60 -7.06 -10.35
N LEU A 100 9.50 -7.70 -10.73
CA LEU A 100 8.18 -7.42 -10.15
C LEU A 100 8.16 -7.69 -8.65
N THR A 101 8.79 -8.77 -8.20
CA THR A 101 8.87 -9.15 -6.78
C THR A 101 9.61 -8.09 -5.97
N LEU A 102 10.77 -7.64 -6.46
CA LEU A 102 11.57 -6.59 -5.81
C LEU A 102 10.84 -5.25 -5.76
N LEU A 103 10.19 -4.86 -6.86
CA LEU A 103 9.40 -3.63 -6.89
C LEU A 103 8.26 -3.66 -5.86
N ILE A 104 7.57 -4.80 -5.72
CA ILE A 104 6.50 -4.97 -4.73
C ILE A 104 7.07 -4.87 -3.31
N GLN A 105 8.19 -5.53 -3.02
CA GLN A 105 8.80 -5.54 -1.68
C GLN A 105 9.25 -4.15 -1.22
N GLN A 106 9.71 -3.29 -2.14
CA GLN A 106 10.14 -1.93 -1.80
C GLN A 106 8.99 -1.02 -1.37
N ALA A 107 7.81 -1.16 -1.99
CA ALA A 107 6.67 -0.29 -1.72
C ALA A 107 5.32 -0.99 -1.99
N PRO A 108 4.90 -1.94 -1.13
CA PRO A 108 3.74 -2.80 -1.39
C PRO A 108 2.44 -2.05 -1.68
N VAL A 109 2.23 -0.92 -1.00
CA VAL A 109 1.01 -0.12 -1.07
C VAL A 109 0.85 0.58 -2.42
N PHE A 110 1.96 1.02 -3.04
CA PHE A 110 1.93 1.79 -4.30
C PHE A 110 2.15 0.91 -5.53
N GLN A 111 2.63 -0.32 -5.32
CA GLN A 111 3.04 -1.24 -6.39
C GLN A 111 1.99 -2.35 -6.61
N LEU A 112 0.72 -2.05 -6.33
CA LEU A 112 -0.40 -2.97 -6.56
C LEU A 112 -0.56 -3.35 -8.05
N HIS A 113 -0.13 -2.48 -8.97
CA HIS A 113 -0.19 -2.79 -10.39
C HIS A 113 0.83 -3.85 -10.80
N GLN A 114 2.04 -3.88 -10.21
CA GLN A 114 3.00 -4.97 -10.40
C GLN A 114 2.47 -6.28 -9.82
N LEU A 115 1.85 -6.24 -8.63
CA LEU A 115 1.21 -7.41 -8.05
C LEU A 115 0.14 -7.98 -8.99
N ARG A 116 -0.70 -7.13 -9.59
CA ARG A 116 -1.68 -7.54 -10.60
C ARG A 116 -1.03 -8.18 -11.83
N GLN A 117 0.09 -7.65 -12.30
CA GLN A 117 0.84 -8.24 -13.42
C GLN A 117 1.39 -9.62 -13.06
N LEU A 118 1.93 -9.79 -11.86
CA LEU A 118 2.45 -11.07 -11.39
C LEU A 118 1.34 -12.12 -11.23
N VAL A 119 0.17 -11.73 -10.72
CA VAL A 119 -1.03 -12.58 -10.69
C VAL A 119 -1.47 -13.00 -12.09
N ALA A 120 -1.45 -12.07 -13.06
CA ALA A 120 -1.77 -12.39 -14.44
C ALA A 120 -0.76 -13.38 -15.05
N MET A 121 0.52 -13.31 -14.68
CA MET A 121 1.55 -14.28 -15.10
C MET A 121 1.31 -15.68 -14.50
N ALA A 122 0.91 -15.75 -13.23
CA ALA A 122 0.56 -16.99 -12.53
C ALA A 122 -0.67 -17.70 -13.14
N ALA A 123 -1.53 -16.97 -13.86
CA ALA A 123 -2.71 -17.51 -14.53
C ALA A 123 -2.46 -17.95 -16.00
N LYS A 124 -1.24 -17.83 -16.53
CA LYS A 124 -0.94 -18.17 -17.93
C LYS A 124 -0.85 -19.69 -18.17
N LYS A 125 -1.07 -20.11 -19.42
CA LYS A 125 -0.98 -21.51 -19.86
C LYS A 125 0.43 -22.10 -19.84
N ASN A 126 1.48 -21.27 -19.83
CA ASN A 126 2.85 -21.74 -19.74
C ASN A 126 3.12 -22.24 -18.30
N ARG A 127 3.16 -23.56 -18.14
CA ARG A 127 3.28 -24.21 -16.83
C ARG A 127 4.50 -23.73 -16.04
N THR A 128 5.69 -23.74 -16.63
CA THR A 128 6.93 -23.38 -15.92
C THR A 128 6.92 -21.93 -15.44
N ALA A 129 6.48 -21.01 -16.32
CA ALA A 129 6.35 -19.60 -15.99
C ALA A 129 5.29 -19.34 -14.91
N ALA A 130 4.14 -20.00 -15.03
CA ALA A 130 3.05 -19.88 -14.08
C ALA A 130 3.44 -20.41 -12.69
N THR A 131 4.11 -21.57 -12.62
CA THR A 131 4.59 -22.14 -11.35
C THR A 131 5.60 -21.22 -10.68
N ALA A 132 6.58 -20.68 -11.41
CA ALA A 132 7.54 -19.73 -10.84
C ALA A 132 6.85 -18.45 -10.32
N ALA A 133 5.85 -17.93 -11.04
CA ALA A 133 5.08 -16.78 -10.58
C ALA A 133 4.22 -17.10 -9.33
N GLN A 134 3.67 -18.32 -9.24
CA GLN A 134 2.92 -18.79 -8.06
C GLN A 134 3.83 -18.92 -6.83
N GLU A 135 5.04 -19.43 -7.00
CA GLU A 135 6.05 -19.51 -5.93
C GLU A 135 6.43 -18.12 -5.42
N ALA A 136 6.70 -17.18 -6.33
CA ALA A 136 6.99 -15.78 -5.98
C ALA A 136 5.80 -15.11 -5.26
N LEU A 137 4.57 -15.34 -5.72
CA LEU A 137 3.36 -14.83 -5.05
C LEU A 137 3.21 -15.41 -3.64
N LYS A 138 3.42 -16.72 -3.48
CA LYS A 138 3.36 -17.39 -2.17
C LYS A 138 4.37 -16.77 -1.21
N ASP A 139 5.61 -16.59 -1.66
CA ASP A 139 6.67 -15.96 -0.86
C ASP A 139 6.28 -14.53 -0.45
N LEU A 140 5.85 -13.70 -1.41
CA LEU A 140 5.38 -12.33 -1.14
C LEU A 140 4.24 -12.28 -0.12
N PHE A 141 3.24 -13.14 -0.26
CA PHE A 141 2.10 -13.14 0.66
C PHE A 141 2.49 -13.51 2.08
N ILE A 142 3.35 -14.53 2.24
CA ILE A 142 3.71 -15.04 3.56
C ILE A 142 4.73 -14.11 4.24
N ASN A 143 5.73 -13.62 3.50
CA ASN A 143 6.90 -12.97 4.08
C ASN A 143 6.85 -11.44 4.01
N THR A 144 5.93 -10.84 3.25
CA THR A 144 5.93 -9.38 3.03
C THR A 144 4.54 -8.75 3.14
N LEU A 145 3.53 -9.32 2.48
CA LEU A 145 2.26 -8.63 2.27
C LEU A 145 1.25 -8.86 3.39
N LEU A 146 1.22 -10.04 4.01
CA LEU A 146 0.17 -10.35 4.99
C LEU A 146 0.68 -10.22 6.43
N PRO A 147 -0.13 -9.65 7.32
CA PRO A 147 0.14 -9.70 8.75
C PRO A 147 -0.16 -11.09 9.33
N ASP A 148 0.44 -11.40 10.48
CA ASP A 148 0.13 -12.59 11.28
C ASP A 148 -1.19 -12.40 12.09
N ARG A 149 -2.24 -11.93 11.39
CA ARG A 149 -3.61 -11.75 11.90
C ARG A 149 -4.63 -11.81 10.79
N LYS A 150 -5.91 -11.98 11.13
CA LYS A 150 -7.02 -11.92 10.16
C LYS A 150 -7.08 -10.56 9.47
N LEU A 151 -7.39 -10.54 8.17
CA LEU A 151 -7.66 -9.29 7.45
C LEU A 151 -8.91 -8.60 8.02
N LEU A 152 -8.81 -7.29 8.16
CA LEU A 152 -9.88 -6.45 8.70
C LEU A 152 -10.68 -5.84 7.56
N PHE A 153 -12.00 -5.79 7.71
CA PHE A 153 -12.84 -5.00 6.81
C PHE A 153 -12.49 -3.52 6.92
N PHE A 154 -12.79 -2.74 5.88
CA PHE A 154 -12.49 -1.30 5.88
C PHE A 154 -13.05 -0.56 7.10
N HIS A 155 -14.26 -0.89 7.55
CA HIS A 155 -14.86 -0.29 8.74
C HIS A 155 -14.18 -0.71 10.05
N GLN A 156 -13.41 -1.79 10.07
CA GLN A 156 -12.69 -2.31 11.25
C GLN A 156 -11.23 -1.84 11.31
N GLN A 157 -10.74 -1.19 10.26
CA GLN A 157 -9.40 -0.58 10.28
C GLN A 157 -9.34 0.46 11.41
N PRO A 158 -8.16 0.76 11.98
CA PRO A 158 -8.00 1.73 13.07
C PRO A 158 -8.63 3.12 12.77
N HIS A 159 -8.67 3.50 11.49
CA HIS A 159 -9.28 4.73 10.98
C HIS A 159 -10.71 4.57 10.44
N GLY A 160 -11.26 3.36 10.50
CA GLY A 160 -12.60 3.00 10.04
C GLY A 160 -13.70 3.36 11.05
N ILE A 161 -14.96 3.30 10.58
CA ILE A 161 -16.15 3.70 11.35
C ILE A 161 -16.33 2.89 12.65
N GLY A 162 -15.98 1.60 12.66
CA GLY A 162 -16.16 0.70 13.81
C GLY A 162 -15.22 0.97 14.99
N HIS A 163 -14.06 1.61 14.76
CA HIS A 163 -13.20 2.09 15.86
C HIS A 163 -13.80 3.33 16.55
N ARG A 164 -14.61 4.11 15.83
CA ARG A 164 -15.23 5.35 16.34
C ARG A 164 -16.36 5.11 17.33
N GLU A 165 -17.15 4.04 17.17
CA GLU A 165 -18.26 3.73 18.07
C GLU A 165 -17.78 3.20 19.44
N ARG A 166 -16.68 2.43 19.47
CA ARG A 166 -16.12 1.91 20.73
C ARG A 166 -15.49 3.00 21.60
N ALA A 167 -14.87 4.01 20.99
CA ALA A 167 -14.30 5.15 21.71
C ALA A 167 -15.35 6.14 22.23
N ALA A 168 -16.59 6.09 21.75
CA ALA A 168 -17.69 6.95 22.19
C ALA A 168 -18.51 6.37 23.36
N THR A 169 -18.18 5.15 23.83
CA THR A 169 -18.92 4.43 24.89
C THR A 169 -18.13 4.31 26.21
N LEU A 170 -17.09 5.13 26.40
CA LEU A 170 -16.32 5.27 27.65
C LEU A 170 -16.21 6.75 28.01
#